data_AF-A0A1C5C3M4-F1
#
_entry.id   AF-A0A1C5C3M4-F1
#
_cell.length_a   1.000
_cell.length_b   1.000
_cell.length_c   1.000
_cell.angle_alpha   90.00
_cell.angle_beta   90.00
_cell.angle_gamma   90.00
#
_symmetry.space_group_name_H-M   'P 1'
#
loop_
_entity.id
_entity.type
_entity.pdbx_description
1 polymer ?
#
loop_
_entity_poly.entity_id
_entity_poly.type
_entity_poly.pdbx_seq_one_letter_code
_entity_poly.pdbx_strand_id
1 'polypeptide(L)'
;MPRLYGFDDMAYQRVRESEAAPLRQAASRRLQQQTYEAITTWMNAEGYRTTRGGPWRPSVLANLLDHPAIAGLFEDANGNLVDSGGPRIIQPEEFKTIRAIRPLNSPTHRRADQREYLMPGGLTDCGLCGGMFGSSPANSGSRGYRCLPNRPQHPGGCGKVRINADLFETYVAEHVVAELAKPEVSVLIAQARDEVLAEASELRARVKADKARQKKLGESYARSPELSLSAFRAADKRLAEQIRENAAQARFLEQVRHVPVGDVPDLVRWWRHAPLASKQGVLTLMLERVSVYPAAARGSRTVDGDRVALTWRKWNPSSDKGTAPSAQGDGDRLEGA
;
A
#
# COMPACT_ATOMS: atom_id res chain seq x y z
N MET A 1 18.11 7.60 -18.99
CA MET A 1 17.22 6.41 -18.94
C MET A 1 18.02 5.20 -19.39
N PRO A 2 17.80 3.99 -18.85
CA PRO A 2 18.47 2.80 -19.37
C PRO A 2 17.96 2.48 -20.79
N ARG A 3 18.82 1.91 -21.63
CA ARG A 3 18.45 1.41 -22.96
C ARG A 3 17.37 0.33 -22.89
N LEU A 4 16.63 0.18 -23.98
CA LEU A 4 15.66 -0.90 -24.16
C LEU A 4 16.41 -2.23 -24.30
N TYR A 5 15.90 -3.26 -23.64
CA TYR A 5 16.48 -4.61 -23.73
C TYR A 5 16.40 -5.12 -25.17
N GLY A 6 17.49 -5.64 -25.70
CA GLY A 6 17.60 -6.04 -27.11
C GLY A 6 18.26 -4.99 -28.03
N PHE A 7 18.51 -3.77 -27.54
CA PHE A 7 19.16 -2.70 -28.31
C PHE A 7 20.40 -2.17 -27.59
N ASP A 8 21.42 -1.76 -28.36
CA ASP A 8 22.65 -1.13 -27.83
C ASP A 8 22.51 0.38 -27.60
N ASP A 9 21.54 1.01 -28.28
CA ASP A 9 21.30 2.45 -28.21
C ASP A 9 19.84 2.81 -27.88
N MET A 10 19.64 4.06 -27.49
CA MET A 10 18.33 4.62 -27.15
C MET A 10 17.49 5.00 -28.37
N ALA A 11 18.09 5.08 -29.56
CA ALA A 11 17.41 5.35 -30.82
C ALA A 11 16.87 4.08 -31.49
N TYR A 12 17.11 2.91 -30.86
CA TYR A 12 16.69 1.59 -31.30
C TYR A 12 17.22 1.22 -32.69
N GLN A 13 18.41 1.72 -33.07
CA GLN A 13 18.98 1.51 -34.41
C GLN A 13 19.92 0.31 -34.47
N ARG A 14 20.50 -0.12 -33.35
CA ARG A 14 21.44 -1.25 -33.29
C ARG A 14 20.93 -2.32 -32.34
N VAL A 15 20.73 -3.52 -32.90
CA VAL A 15 20.27 -4.69 -32.16
C VAL A 15 21.44 -5.33 -31.44
N ARG A 16 21.24 -5.62 -30.15
CA ARG A 16 22.16 -6.39 -29.34
C ARG A 16 21.74 -7.86 -29.35
N GLU A 17 22.34 -8.66 -30.22
CA GLU A 17 21.89 -10.05 -30.46
C GLU A 17 21.88 -10.94 -29.22
N SER A 18 22.80 -10.73 -28.27
CA SER A 18 22.82 -11.46 -26.98
C SER A 18 21.55 -11.26 -26.14
N GLU A 19 20.84 -10.15 -26.34
CA GLU A 19 19.56 -9.84 -25.68
C GLU A 19 18.35 -10.02 -26.61
N ALA A 20 18.54 -9.84 -27.92
CA ALA A 20 17.50 -10.07 -28.90
C ALA A 20 17.10 -11.54 -28.99
N ALA A 21 18.06 -12.47 -28.93
CA ALA A 21 17.79 -13.91 -28.95
C ALA A 21 16.84 -14.38 -27.81
N PRO A 22 17.09 -14.07 -26.52
CA PRO A 22 16.14 -14.41 -25.46
C PRO A 22 14.82 -13.64 -25.55
N LEU A 23 14.81 -12.43 -26.11
CA LEU A 23 13.57 -11.67 -26.35
C LEU A 23 12.67 -12.34 -27.41
N ARG A 24 13.24 -12.84 -28.52
CA ARG A 24 12.52 -13.64 -29.52
C ARG A 24 11.89 -14.89 -28.90
N GLN A 25 12.64 -15.59 -28.05
CA GLN A 25 12.14 -16.77 -27.34
C GLN A 25 11.03 -16.41 -26.36
N ALA A 26 11.16 -15.31 -25.61
CA ALA A 26 10.11 -14.84 -24.72
C ALA A 26 8.82 -14.47 -25.47
N ALA A 27 8.94 -13.83 -26.65
CA ALA A 27 7.82 -13.53 -27.53
C ALA A 27 7.16 -14.81 -28.05
N SER A 28 7.94 -15.78 -28.54
CA SER A 28 7.44 -17.09 -28.99
C SER A 28 6.68 -17.84 -27.89
N ARG A 29 7.23 -17.90 -26.67
CA ARG A 29 6.54 -18.48 -25.50
C ARG A 29 5.24 -17.75 -25.16
N ARG A 30 5.20 -16.43 -25.37
CA ARG A 30 3.99 -15.64 -25.15
C ARG A 30 2.92 -15.91 -26.20
N LEU A 31 3.30 -16.08 -27.47
CA LEU A 31 2.41 -16.51 -28.55
C LEU A 31 1.81 -17.89 -28.27
N GLN A 32 2.55 -18.77 -27.61
CA GLN A 32 2.06 -20.06 -27.07
C GLN A 32 1.23 -19.92 -25.78
N GLN A 33 0.78 -18.71 -25.45
CA GLN A 33 -0.05 -18.40 -24.27
C GLN A 33 0.57 -18.69 -22.90
N GLN A 34 1.89 -18.93 -22.78
CA GLN A 34 2.53 -19.07 -21.47
C GLN A 34 2.38 -17.78 -20.65
N THR A 35 2.16 -17.91 -19.34
CA THR A 35 2.01 -16.75 -18.44
C THR A 35 3.33 -15.99 -18.33
N TYR A 36 3.27 -14.67 -18.08
CA TYR A 36 4.48 -13.88 -17.83
C TYR A 36 5.31 -14.43 -16.65
N GLU A 37 4.65 -15.03 -15.65
CA GLU A 37 5.32 -15.67 -14.51
C GLU A 37 6.14 -16.89 -14.94
N ALA A 38 5.58 -17.77 -15.78
CA ALA A 38 6.30 -18.92 -16.33
C ALA A 38 7.49 -18.47 -17.20
N ILE A 39 7.29 -17.47 -18.07
CA ILE A 39 8.34 -16.97 -18.97
C ILE A 39 9.48 -16.33 -18.15
N THR A 40 9.17 -15.49 -17.16
CA THR A 40 10.21 -14.87 -16.33
C THR A 40 10.94 -15.88 -15.43
N THR A 41 10.27 -16.94 -14.98
CA THR A 41 10.90 -18.05 -14.26
C THR A 41 11.95 -18.73 -15.14
N TRP A 42 11.57 -19.09 -16.37
CA TRP A 42 12.49 -19.64 -17.36
C TRP A 42 13.66 -18.67 -17.65
N MET A 43 13.38 -17.40 -17.96
CA MET A 43 14.43 -16.43 -18.27
C MET A 43 15.45 -16.28 -17.13
N ASN A 44 14.98 -16.30 -15.88
CA ASN A 44 15.85 -16.19 -14.73
C ASN A 44 16.70 -17.44 -14.51
N ALA A 45 16.13 -18.64 -14.75
CA ALA A 45 16.80 -19.92 -14.66
C ALA A 45 17.92 -20.06 -15.72
N GLU A 46 17.68 -19.59 -16.94
CA GLU A 46 18.69 -19.51 -18.02
C GLU A 46 19.76 -18.43 -17.79
N GLY A 47 19.68 -17.68 -16.69
CA GLY A 47 20.67 -16.65 -16.35
C GLY A 47 20.47 -15.31 -17.07
N TYR A 48 19.42 -15.13 -17.88
CA TYR A 48 19.13 -13.84 -18.50
C TYR A 48 18.79 -12.78 -17.44
N ARG A 49 19.32 -11.57 -17.63
CA ARG A 49 19.12 -10.43 -16.72
C ARG A 49 18.64 -9.22 -17.49
N THR A 50 17.94 -8.32 -16.81
CA THR A 50 17.51 -7.03 -17.35
C THR A 50 18.70 -6.13 -17.69
N THR A 51 18.49 -5.02 -18.41
CA THR A 51 19.58 -4.06 -18.77
C THR A 51 20.31 -3.47 -17.57
N ARG A 52 19.73 -3.53 -16.37
CA ARG A 52 20.33 -3.10 -15.10
C ARG A 52 20.95 -4.25 -14.29
N GLY A 53 21.02 -5.46 -14.85
CA GLY A 53 21.58 -6.65 -14.19
C GLY A 53 20.65 -7.35 -13.20
N GLY A 54 19.45 -6.84 -12.94
CA GLY A 54 18.47 -7.46 -12.05
C GLY A 54 17.69 -8.63 -12.70
N PRO A 55 17.03 -9.49 -11.89
CA PRO A 55 16.20 -10.58 -12.39
C PRO A 55 14.94 -10.06 -13.10
N TRP A 56 14.40 -10.87 -14.00
CA TRP A 56 13.14 -10.63 -14.68
C TRP A 56 11.97 -10.73 -13.72
N ARG A 57 11.03 -9.77 -13.84
CA ARG A 57 9.75 -9.75 -13.13
C ARG A 57 8.62 -9.70 -14.16
N PRO A 58 7.44 -10.31 -13.91
CA PRO A 58 6.35 -10.37 -14.88
C PRO A 58 5.94 -9.01 -15.46
N SER A 59 5.87 -7.97 -14.62
CA SER A 59 5.53 -6.61 -15.06
C SER A 59 6.58 -5.98 -15.98
N VAL A 60 7.87 -6.27 -15.75
CA VAL A 60 8.97 -5.75 -16.57
C VAL A 60 8.96 -6.42 -17.95
N LEU A 61 8.76 -7.74 -17.99
CA LEU A 61 8.63 -8.47 -19.25
C LEU A 61 7.38 -8.03 -20.03
N ALA A 62 6.26 -7.83 -19.34
CA ALA A 62 5.03 -7.36 -19.97
C ALA A 62 5.22 -5.99 -20.65
N ASN A 63 5.90 -5.05 -19.98
CA ASN A 63 6.20 -3.75 -20.56
C ASN A 63 7.18 -3.83 -21.74
N LEU A 64 8.16 -4.75 -21.70
CA LEU A 64 9.08 -4.94 -22.81
C LEU A 64 8.38 -5.49 -24.05
N LEU A 65 7.58 -6.54 -23.89
CA LEU A 65 6.83 -7.17 -24.99
C LEU A 65 5.72 -6.28 -25.57
N ASP A 66 5.40 -5.18 -24.87
CA ASP A 66 4.43 -4.16 -25.29
C ASP A 66 5.10 -2.94 -25.95
N HIS A 67 6.44 -2.86 -25.95
CA HIS A 67 7.16 -1.70 -26.47
C HIS A 67 7.31 -1.78 -27.99
N PRO A 68 6.72 -0.87 -28.79
CA PRO A 68 6.61 -1.00 -30.25
C PRO A 68 7.96 -1.09 -30.98
N ALA A 69 9.01 -0.47 -30.44
CA ALA A 69 10.34 -0.51 -31.05
C ALA A 69 10.93 -1.93 -31.21
N ILE A 70 10.52 -2.91 -30.38
CA ILE A 70 11.01 -4.30 -30.55
C ILE A 70 10.54 -4.93 -31.88
N ALA A 71 9.49 -4.37 -32.48
CA ALA A 71 8.93 -4.79 -33.75
C ALA A 71 9.22 -3.82 -34.91
N GLY A 72 10.14 -2.86 -34.71
CA GLY A 72 10.40 -1.80 -35.68
C GLY A 72 9.19 -0.87 -35.89
N LEU A 73 8.41 -0.64 -34.82
CA LEU A 73 7.23 0.23 -34.86
C LEU A 73 7.40 1.40 -33.88
N PHE A 74 6.60 2.45 -34.06
CA PHE A 74 6.36 3.50 -33.07
C PHE A 74 4.88 3.88 -33.04
N GLU A 75 4.46 4.57 -31.98
CA GLU A 75 3.11 5.12 -31.89
C GLU A 75 3.11 6.59 -32.32
N ASP A 76 2.24 6.94 -33.27
CA ASP A 76 2.04 8.33 -33.69
C ASP A 76 1.25 9.13 -32.64
N ALA A 77 1.03 10.42 -32.90
CA ALA A 77 0.26 11.29 -31.98
C ALA A 77 -1.19 10.84 -31.75
N ASN A 78 -1.73 9.99 -32.63
CA ASN A 78 -3.08 9.43 -32.55
C ASN A 78 -3.09 8.02 -31.95
N GLY A 79 -1.93 7.49 -31.55
CA GLY A 79 -1.78 6.14 -30.99
C GLY A 79 -1.78 5.02 -32.05
N ASN A 80 -1.66 5.34 -33.34
CA ASN A 80 -1.55 4.34 -34.39
C ASN A 80 -0.13 3.77 -34.42
N LEU A 81 -0.02 2.46 -34.63
CA LEU A 81 1.26 1.80 -34.86
C LEU A 81 1.73 2.04 -36.29
N VAL A 82 2.85 2.76 -36.43
CA VAL A 82 3.47 3.10 -37.71
C VAL A 82 4.88 2.47 -37.76
N ASP A 83 5.31 2.10 -38.96
CA ASP A 83 6.67 1.59 -39.19
C ASP A 83 7.71 2.67 -38.88
N SER A 84 8.70 2.33 -38.04
CA SER A 84 9.79 3.24 -37.68
C SER A 84 10.97 3.18 -38.64
N GLY A 85 11.00 2.23 -39.57
CA GLY A 85 12.16 1.91 -40.40
C GLY A 85 13.33 1.28 -39.63
N GLY A 86 13.14 1.03 -38.32
CA GLY A 86 14.17 0.46 -37.45
C GLY A 86 14.25 -1.07 -37.52
N PRO A 87 15.31 -1.66 -36.93
CA PRO A 87 15.45 -3.10 -36.80
C PRO A 87 14.28 -3.77 -36.07
N ARG A 88 13.99 -5.00 -36.47
CA ARG A 88 12.90 -5.81 -35.92
C ARG A 88 13.47 -6.99 -35.15
N ILE A 89 13.30 -7.00 -33.83
CA ILE A 89 13.66 -8.15 -33.00
C ILE A 89 12.60 -9.24 -33.15
N ILE A 90 11.33 -8.83 -33.16
CA ILE A 90 10.16 -9.68 -33.48
C ILE A 90 9.41 -9.09 -34.67
N GLN A 91 8.55 -9.89 -35.31
CA GLN A 91 7.75 -9.40 -36.44
C GLN A 91 6.59 -8.52 -35.97
N PRO A 92 6.17 -7.51 -36.76
CA PRO A 92 5.02 -6.66 -36.44
C PRO A 92 3.74 -7.45 -36.16
N GLU A 93 3.52 -8.55 -36.88
CA GLU A 93 2.33 -9.40 -36.68
C GLU A 93 2.40 -10.19 -35.37
N GLU A 94 3.58 -10.66 -34.97
CA GLU A 94 3.80 -11.28 -33.67
C GLU A 94 3.54 -10.27 -32.54
N PHE A 95 4.04 -9.04 -32.69
CA PHE A 95 3.82 -7.95 -31.74
C PHE A 95 2.34 -7.61 -31.60
N LYS A 96 1.63 -7.41 -32.71
CA LYS A 96 0.18 -7.15 -32.70
C LYS A 96 -0.57 -8.29 -32.02
N THR A 97 -0.20 -9.55 -32.28
CA THR A 97 -0.80 -10.72 -31.65
C THR A 97 -0.53 -10.73 -30.14
N ILE A 98 0.71 -10.52 -29.71
CA ILE A 98 1.07 -10.43 -28.28
C ILE A 98 0.30 -9.32 -27.58
N ARG A 99 0.16 -8.15 -28.22
CA ARG A 99 -0.59 -7.00 -27.72
C ARG A 99 -2.10 -7.30 -27.67
N ALA A 100 -2.64 -8.03 -28.64
CA ALA A 100 -4.04 -8.46 -28.65
C ALA A 100 -4.35 -9.53 -27.58
N ILE A 101 -3.39 -10.42 -27.27
CA ILE A 101 -3.51 -11.38 -26.15
C ILE A 101 -3.64 -10.64 -24.82
N ARG A 102 -3.14 -9.40 -24.71
CA ARG A 102 -3.28 -8.55 -23.53
C ARG A 102 -4.69 -7.95 -23.51
N PRO A 103 -5.66 -8.50 -22.76
CA PRO A 103 -6.97 -7.89 -22.66
C PRO A 103 -6.84 -6.81 -21.59
N LEU A 104 -6.25 -5.67 -21.94
CA LEU A 104 -6.24 -4.53 -21.02
C LEU A 104 -7.68 -4.03 -20.77
N ASN A 105 -8.64 -4.32 -21.65
CA ASN A 105 -10.02 -3.86 -21.57
C ASN A 105 -11.06 -4.83 -22.17
N SER A 106 -10.95 -6.16 -21.97
CA SER A 106 -12.10 -7.02 -22.32
C SER A 106 -13.27 -6.73 -21.36
N PRO A 107 -14.51 -6.47 -21.83
CA PRO A 107 -15.68 -6.36 -20.97
C PRO A 107 -15.92 -7.61 -20.12
N THR A 108 -15.47 -8.79 -20.58
CA THR A 108 -15.52 -10.06 -19.85
C THR A 108 -14.38 -10.23 -18.84
N HIS A 109 -13.31 -9.44 -18.97
CA HIS A 109 -12.23 -9.29 -17.98
C HIS A 109 -12.25 -7.91 -17.33
N ARG A 110 -13.45 -7.34 -17.15
CA ARG A 110 -13.63 -6.26 -16.20
C ARG A 110 -12.98 -6.77 -14.90
N ARG A 111 -12.00 -6.04 -14.34
CA ARG A 111 -11.59 -6.31 -12.95
C ARG A 111 -12.91 -6.43 -12.20
N ALA A 112 -13.18 -7.59 -11.60
CA ALA A 112 -14.36 -7.73 -10.77
C ALA A 112 -14.42 -6.50 -9.88
N ASP A 113 -15.59 -5.87 -9.75
CA ASP A 113 -15.75 -4.65 -8.96
C ASP A 113 -14.93 -4.80 -7.68
N GLN A 114 -14.14 -3.77 -7.36
CA GLN A 114 -13.31 -3.80 -6.17
C GLN A 114 -14.24 -4.11 -5.01
N ARG A 115 -14.10 -5.32 -4.47
CA ARG A 115 -14.86 -5.75 -3.30
C ARG A 115 -14.49 -4.77 -2.21
N GLU A 116 -15.49 -4.10 -1.67
CA GLU A 116 -15.32 -3.22 -0.54
C GLU A 116 -14.93 -4.07 0.68
N TYR A 117 -14.07 -3.52 1.52
CA TYR A 117 -13.58 -4.15 2.74
C TYR A 117 -13.64 -3.10 3.84
N LEU A 118 -14.30 -3.43 4.94
CA LEU A 118 -14.50 -2.48 6.03
C LEU A 118 -13.18 -2.19 6.76
N MET A 119 -12.32 -3.20 6.97
CA MET A 119 -11.06 -2.97 7.68
C MET A 119 -10.06 -2.17 6.84
N PRO A 120 -9.61 -0.99 7.33
CA PRO A 120 -8.53 -0.25 6.70
C PRO A 120 -7.21 -1.06 6.68
N GLY A 121 -6.40 -0.84 5.65
CA GLY A 121 -5.05 -1.39 5.61
C GLY A 121 -4.21 -0.88 6.78
N GLY A 122 -3.49 -1.79 7.46
CA GLY A 122 -2.63 -1.45 8.60
C GLY A 122 -3.30 -1.54 9.97
N LEU A 123 -4.63 -1.58 10.06
CA LEU A 123 -5.33 -1.74 11.33
C LEU A 123 -5.33 -3.19 11.85
N THR A 124 -5.25 -4.17 10.93
CA THR A 124 -5.38 -5.60 11.26
C THR A 124 -4.05 -6.33 11.16
N ASP A 125 -3.72 -7.08 12.20
CA ASP A 125 -2.50 -7.90 12.30
C ASP A 125 -2.80 -9.36 12.66
N CYS A 126 -1.77 -10.19 12.54
CA CYS A 126 -1.84 -11.60 12.87
C CYS A 126 -1.50 -11.85 14.34
N GLY A 127 -2.48 -12.30 15.12
CA GLY A 127 -2.25 -12.69 16.52
C GLY A 127 -1.26 -13.85 16.70
N LEU A 128 -0.91 -14.59 15.64
CA LEU A 128 0.10 -15.66 15.68
C LEU A 128 1.52 -15.17 15.41
N CYS A 129 1.72 -14.21 14.50
CA CYS A 129 3.06 -13.86 14.01
C CYS A 129 3.32 -12.34 13.88
N GLY A 130 2.37 -11.49 14.26
CA GLY A 130 2.42 -10.03 14.12
C GLY A 130 2.37 -9.51 12.67
N GLY A 131 2.33 -10.39 11.67
CA GLY A 131 2.34 -10.01 10.27
C GLY A 131 1.05 -9.32 9.82
N MET A 132 1.16 -8.42 8.84
CA MET A 132 0.01 -7.67 8.33
C MET A 132 -1.04 -8.56 7.66
N PHE A 133 -2.31 -8.21 7.83
CA PHE A 133 -3.40 -8.80 7.08
C PHE A 133 -3.62 -8.07 5.76
N GLY A 134 -4.05 -8.82 4.75
CA GLY A 134 -4.49 -8.29 3.48
C GLY A 134 -5.74 -9.00 2.95
N SER A 135 -6.43 -8.33 2.04
CA SER A 135 -7.57 -8.90 1.32
C SER A 135 -7.16 -10.17 0.59
N SER A 136 -7.93 -11.23 0.78
CA SER A 136 -7.69 -12.54 0.21
C SER A 136 -9.03 -13.18 -0.11
N PRO A 137 -9.70 -12.78 -1.21
CA PRO A 137 -10.96 -13.40 -1.63
C PRO A 137 -10.77 -14.90 -1.91
N ALA A 138 -11.80 -15.70 -1.65
CA ALA A 138 -11.81 -17.10 -2.04
C ALA A 138 -12.20 -17.26 -3.52
N ASN A 139 -11.89 -18.41 -4.12
CA ASN A 139 -12.30 -18.73 -5.50
C ASN A 139 -13.83 -18.76 -5.66
N SER A 140 -14.57 -19.07 -4.59
CA SER A 140 -16.04 -18.98 -4.54
C SER A 140 -16.57 -17.54 -4.60
N GLY A 141 -15.70 -16.54 -4.60
CA GLY A 141 -16.06 -15.12 -4.60
C GLY A 141 -16.23 -14.50 -3.22
N SER A 142 -16.29 -15.31 -2.14
CA SER A 142 -16.46 -14.82 -0.77
C SER A 142 -15.27 -13.96 -0.34
N ARG A 143 -15.56 -12.83 0.31
CA ARG A 143 -14.56 -11.92 0.88
C ARG A 143 -13.83 -12.59 2.05
N GLY A 144 -12.56 -12.27 2.21
CA GLY A 144 -11.76 -12.80 3.31
C GLY A 144 -10.50 -11.99 3.54
N TYR A 145 -9.98 -12.09 4.74
CA TYR A 145 -8.67 -11.57 5.09
C TYR A 145 -7.72 -12.71 5.40
N ARG A 146 -6.44 -12.52 5.11
CA ARG A 146 -5.38 -13.47 5.45
C ARG A 146 -4.15 -12.72 5.91
N CYS A 147 -3.44 -13.28 6.88
CA CYS A 147 -2.05 -12.91 7.13
C CYS A 147 -1.26 -13.07 5.83
N LEU A 148 -0.67 -11.99 5.32
CA LEU A 148 0.03 -12.02 4.05
C LEU A 148 1.20 -13.01 4.12
N PRO A 149 1.33 -13.99 3.21
CA PRO A 149 2.46 -14.91 3.23
C PRO A 149 3.79 -14.17 3.07
N ASN A 150 4.83 -14.66 3.72
CA ASN A 150 6.18 -14.12 3.61
C ASN A 150 6.62 -14.07 2.14
N ARG A 151 6.76 -12.85 1.62
CA ARG A 151 7.19 -12.56 0.25
C ARG A 151 8.16 -11.39 0.26
N PRO A 152 9.05 -11.24 -0.74
CA PRO A 152 9.97 -10.09 -0.80
C PRO A 152 9.27 -8.72 -0.71
N GLN A 153 8.02 -8.63 -1.17
CA GLN A 153 7.20 -7.41 -1.10
C GLN A 153 6.49 -7.23 0.24
N HIS A 154 6.24 -8.31 0.98
CA HIS A 154 5.52 -8.34 2.25
C HIS A 154 6.23 -9.34 3.20
N PRO A 155 7.40 -8.98 3.74
CA PRO A 155 8.13 -9.87 4.61
C PRO A 155 7.41 -10.07 5.95
N GLY A 156 7.61 -11.24 6.57
CA GLY A 156 7.28 -11.49 7.99
C GLY A 156 5.91 -12.09 8.30
N GLY A 157 5.00 -12.24 7.33
CA GLY A 157 3.70 -12.88 7.58
C GLY A 157 3.69 -14.40 7.35
N CYS A 158 2.90 -15.13 8.15
CA CYS A 158 2.93 -16.60 8.15
C CYS A 158 2.04 -17.25 7.07
N GLY A 159 1.04 -16.55 6.51
CA GLY A 159 0.09 -17.13 5.55
C GLY A 159 -0.94 -18.09 6.13
N LYS A 160 -0.83 -18.45 7.43
CA LYS A 160 -1.60 -19.52 8.09
C LYS A 160 -2.95 -19.06 8.63
N VAL A 161 -3.06 -17.80 9.05
CA VAL A 161 -4.32 -17.28 9.62
C VAL A 161 -5.16 -16.63 8.52
N ARG A 162 -6.42 -17.06 8.43
CA ARG A 162 -7.42 -16.57 7.49
C ARG A 162 -8.76 -16.45 8.18
N ILE A 163 -9.51 -15.37 7.91
CA ILE A 163 -10.86 -15.14 8.43
C ILE A 163 -11.80 -14.70 7.30
N ASN A 164 -13.08 -15.11 7.37
CA ASN A 164 -14.10 -14.61 6.45
C ASN A 164 -14.37 -13.13 6.75
N ALA A 165 -14.45 -12.29 5.72
CA ALA A 165 -14.57 -10.86 5.94
C ALA A 165 -15.93 -10.47 6.52
N ASP A 166 -17.03 -11.03 6.03
CA ASP A 166 -18.37 -10.63 6.46
C ASP A 166 -18.56 -10.87 7.97
N LEU A 167 -18.20 -12.06 8.45
CA LEU A 167 -18.31 -12.41 9.87
C LEU A 167 -17.38 -11.57 10.76
N PHE A 168 -16.16 -11.33 10.28
CA PHE A 168 -15.17 -10.52 11.00
C PHE A 168 -15.57 -9.05 11.07
N GLU A 169 -15.96 -8.47 9.94
CA GLU A 169 -16.38 -7.08 9.82
C GLU A 169 -17.62 -6.82 10.65
N THR A 170 -18.60 -7.74 10.68
CA THR A 170 -19.77 -7.65 11.55
C THR A 170 -19.38 -7.66 13.02
N TYR A 171 -18.52 -8.60 13.45
CA TYR A 171 -18.06 -8.65 14.84
C TYR A 171 -17.39 -7.34 15.28
N VAL A 172 -16.47 -6.81 14.47
CA VAL A 172 -15.79 -5.53 14.78
C VAL A 172 -16.80 -4.38 14.80
N ALA A 173 -17.70 -4.32 13.82
CA ALA A 173 -18.72 -3.28 13.71
C ALA A 173 -19.63 -3.23 14.94
N GLU A 174 -20.12 -4.39 15.41
CA GLU A 174 -21.01 -4.48 16.57
C GLU A 174 -20.33 -3.95 17.84
N HIS A 175 -19.08 -4.32 18.08
CA HIS A 175 -18.32 -3.83 19.24
C HIS A 175 -18.06 -2.34 19.16
N VAL A 176 -17.66 -1.84 17.99
CA VAL A 176 -17.38 -0.40 17.78
C VAL A 176 -18.64 0.43 17.92
N VAL A 177 -19.77 0.00 17.35
CA VAL A 177 -21.05 0.70 17.48
C VAL A 177 -21.54 0.67 18.94
N ALA A 178 -21.39 -0.44 19.65
CA ALA A 178 -21.75 -0.53 21.06
C ALA A 178 -20.90 0.41 21.94
N GLU A 179 -19.59 0.48 21.67
CA GLU A 179 -18.68 1.39 22.38
C GLU A 179 -19.01 2.86 22.09
N LEU A 180 -19.31 3.17 20.82
CA LEU A 180 -19.66 4.50 20.35
C LEU A 180 -21.02 5.00 20.89
N ALA A 181 -21.91 4.09 21.27
CA ALA A 181 -23.19 4.43 21.89
C ALA A 181 -23.07 4.87 23.35
N LYS A 182 -21.89 4.73 23.98
CA LYS A 182 -21.66 5.17 25.35
C LYS A 182 -21.58 6.70 25.43
N PRO A 183 -22.35 7.37 26.31
CA PRO A 183 -22.38 8.84 26.40
C PRO A 183 -21.01 9.47 26.62
N GLU A 184 -20.16 8.84 27.43
CA GLU A 184 -18.80 9.30 27.71
C GLU A 184 -17.89 9.26 26.47
N VAL A 185 -18.14 8.33 25.55
CA VAL A 185 -17.38 8.18 24.30
C VAL A 185 -17.88 9.19 23.27
N SER A 186 -19.21 9.36 23.14
CA SER A 186 -19.80 10.23 22.12
C SER A 186 -19.37 11.70 22.26
N VAL A 187 -19.18 12.18 23.50
CA VAL A 187 -18.73 13.56 23.77
C VAL A 187 -17.26 13.78 23.37
N LEU A 188 -16.42 12.74 23.46
CA LEU A 188 -14.98 12.85 23.23
C LEU A 188 -14.56 12.73 21.75
N ILE A 189 -15.44 12.24 20.88
CA ILE A 189 -15.10 11.92 19.47
C ILE A 189 -14.67 13.14 18.67
N ALA A 190 -15.32 14.28 18.88
CA ALA A 190 -14.98 15.51 18.17
C ALA A 190 -13.52 15.91 18.48
N GLN A 191 -13.17 15.92 19.76
CA GLN A 191 -11.82 16.24 20.22
C GLN A 191 -10.81 15.19 19.74
N ALA A 192 -11.10 13.90 19.91
CA ALA A 192 -10.21 12.83 19.49
C ALA A 192 -9.95 12.85 17.97
N ARG A 193 -10.98 13.18 17.18
CA ARG A 193 -10.84 13.35 15.73
C ARG A 193 -9.89 14.49 15.40
N ASP A 194 -10.03 15.64 16.05
CA ASP A 194 -9.21 16.81 15.77
C ASP A 194 -7.74 16.59 16.19
N GLU A 195 -7.50 15.89 17.31
CA GLU A 195 -6.16 15.45 17.72
C GLU A 195 -5.50 14.54 16.69
N VAL A 196 -6.22 13.53 16.18
CA VAL A 196 -5.71 12.62 15.15
C VAL A 196 -5.44 13.35 13.83
N LEU A 197 -6.28 14.33 13.47
CA LEU A 197 -6.04 15.17 12.28
C LEU A 197 -4.83 16.10 12.46
N ALA A 198 -4.58 16.60 13.67
CA ALA A 198 -3.38 17.36 13.99
C ALA A 198 -2.11 16.50 13.84
N GLU A 199 -2.12 15.27 14.37
CA GLU A 199 -1.03 14.30 14.20
C GLU A 199 -0.77 14.01 12.71
N ALA A 200 -1.83 13.77 11.93
CA ALA A 200 -1.72 13.56 10.49
C ALA A 200 -1.09 14.76 9.77
N SER A 201 -1.45 15.98 10.16
CA SER A 201 -0.87 17.22 9.64
C SER A 201 0.62 17.34 9.95
N GLU A 202 1.04 17.00 11.17
CA GLU A 202 2.47 16.97 11.54
C GLU A 202 3.26 15.97 10.70
N LEU A 203 2.71 14.76 10.49
CA LEU A 203 3.35 13.75 9.63
C LEU A 203 3.48 14.25 8.19
N ARG A 204 2.46 14.96 7.66
CA ARG A 204 2.54 15.60 6.34
C ARG A 204 3.62 16.68 6.28
N ALA A 205 3.76 17.49 7.34
CA ALA A 205 4.82 18.49 7.43
C ALA A 205 6.21 17.83 7.46
N ARG A 206 6.39 16.73 8.20
CA ARG A 206 7.63 15.94 8.21
C ARG A 206 7.94 15.36 6.83
N VAL A 207 6.95 14.76 6.14
CA VAL A 207 7.11 14.27 4.75
C VAL A 207 7.57 15.38 3.81
N LYS A 208 6.99 16.58 3.92
CA LYS A 208 7.39 17.74 3.11
C LYS A 208 8.84 18.15 3.41
N ALA A 209 9.21 18.21 4.69
CA ALA A 209 10.57 18.54 5.12
C ALA A 209 11.59 17.50 4.64
N ASP A 210 11.30 16.20 4.77
CA ASP A 210 12.19 15.11 4.35
C ASP A 210 12.35 15.07 2.82
N LYS A 211 11.29 15.33 2.04
CA LYS A 211 11.40 15.52 0.59
C LYS A 211 12.32 16.69 0.23
N ALA A 212 12.24 17.80 0.96
CA ALA A 212 13.13 18.93 0.75
C ALA A 212 14.58 18.59 1.11
N ARG A 213 14.81 17.84 2.19
CA ARG A 213 16.15 17.32 2.57
C ARG A 213 16.71 16.37 1.51
N GLN A 214 15.89 15.45 0.99
CA GLN A 214 16.28 14.50 -0.06
C GLN A 214 16.68 15.25 -1.35
N LYS A 215 15.92 16.29 -1.73
CA LYS A 215 16.28 17.15 -2.86
C LYS A 215 17.63 17.85 -2.64
N LYS A 216 17.83 18.49 -1.47
CA LYS A 216 19.09 19.15 -1.11
C LYS A 216 20.27 18.18 -1.12
N LEU A 217 20.09 16.96 -0.60
CA LEU A 217 21.10 15.91 -0.63
C LEU A 217 21.54 15.58 -2.07
N GLY A 218 20.59 15.45 -2.99
CA GLY A 218 20.87 15.25 -4.42
C GLY A 218 21.65 16.41 -5.04
N GLU A 219 21.26 17.65 -4.75
CA GLU A 219 21.96 18.85 -5.24
C GLU A 219 23.38 18.99 -4.64
N SER A 220 23.59 18.59 -3.39
CA SER A 220 24.91 18.61 -2.75
C SER A 220 25.84 17.55 -3.34
N TYR A 221 25.33 16.32 -3.57
CA TYR A 221 26.10 15.25 -4.22
C TYR A 221 26.50 15.63 -5.66
N ALA A 222 25.61 16.30 -6.40
CA ALA A 222 25.92 16.76 -7.75
C ALA A 222 27.00 17.86 -7.80
N ARG A 223 27.21 18.60 -6.71
CA ARG A 223 28.12 19.76 -6.66
C ARG A 223 29.49 19.46 -6.04
N SER A 224 29.60 18.46 -5.16
CA SER A 224 30.85 18.23 -4.42
C SER A 224 31.33 16.78 -4.56
N PRO A 225 32.62 16.56 -4.91
CA PRO A 225 33.23 15.23 -4.99
C PRO A 225 33.54 14.62 -3.60
N GLU A 226 33.35 15.37 -2.51
CA GLU A 226 33.65 14.94 -1.14
C GLU A 226 32.66 13.89 -0.60
N LEU A 227 31.44 13.83 -1.13
CA LEU A 227 30.44 12.86 -0.70
C LEU A 227 30.58 11.56 -1.52
N SER A 228 30.91 10.46 -0.86
CA SER A 228 30.96 9.16 -1.53
C SER A 228 29.58 8.72 -2.02
N LEU A 229 29.53 8.02 -3.16
CA LEU A 229 28.29 7.48 -3.74
C LEU A 229 27.57 6.51 -2.77
N SER A 230 28.33 5.75 -1.98
CA SER A 230 27.76 4.84 -0.98
C SER A 230 27.06 5.60 0.16
N ALA A 231 27.68 6.67 0.68
CA ALA A 231 27.08 7.53 1.70
C ALA A 231 25.81 8.21 1.19
N PHE A 232 25.85 8.75 -0.04
CA PHE A 232 24.66 9.32 -0.69
C PHE A 232 23.52 8.30 -0.79
N ARG A 233 23.79 7.10 -1.33
CA ARG A 233 22.77 6.04 -1.49
C ARG A 233 22.17 5.60 -0.16
N ALA A 234 22.98 5.49 0.89
CA ALA A 234 22.51 5.11 2.22
C ALA A 234 21.57 6.18 2.81
N ALA A 235 21.96 7.46 2.71
CA ALA A 235 21.14 8.57 3.19
C ALA A 235 19.85 8.74 2.38
N ASP A 236 19.91 8.64 1.05
CA ASP A 236 18.76 8.70 0.16
C ASP A 236 17.76 7.56 0.44
N LYS A 237 18.26 6.34 0.60
CA LYS A 237 17.43 5.17 0.96
C LYS A 237 16.69 5.40 2.28
N ARG A 238 17.39 5.86 3.32
CA ARG A 238 16.79 6.13 4.63
C ARG A 238 15.70 7.20 4.56
N LEU A 239 15.94 8.31 3.86
CA LEU A 239 14.94 9.36 3.64
C LEU A 239 13.74 8.82 2.85
N ALA A 240 13.97 8.02 1.81
CA ALA A 240 12.90 7.42 1.02
C ALA A 240 12.03 6.45 1.84
N GLU A 241 12.61 5.72 2.78
CA GLU A 241 11.88 4.86 3.73
C GLU A 241 11.03 5.71 4.69
N GLN A 242 11.63 6.72 5.35
CA GLN A 242 10.92 7.62 6.25
C GLN A 242 9.76 8.37 5.57
N ILE A 243 9.98 8.89 4.36
CA ILE A 243 8.94 9.55 3.55
C ILE A 243 7.78 8.59 3.30
N ARG A 244 8.08 7.34 2.96
CA ARG A 244 7.06 6.32 2.64
C ARG A 244 6.25 5.95 3.88
N GLU A 245 6.91 5.71 5.00
CA GLU A 245 6.29 5.34 6.28
C GLU A 245 5.42 6.48 6.81
N ASN A 246 5.97 7.69 6.93
CA ASN A 246 5.23 8.85 7.42
C ASN A 246 4.05 9.22 6.49
N ALA A 247 4.20 9.08 5.17
CA ALA A 247 3.11 9.34 4.23
C ALA A 247 2.00 8.28 4.32
N ALA A 248 2.37 7.01 4.53
CA ALA A 248 1.41 5.93 4.74
C ALA A 248 0.64 6.13 6.05
N GLN A 249 1.34 6.47 7.13
CA GLN A 249 0.73 6.75 8.43
C GLN A 249 -0.18 7.98 8.39
N ALA A 250 0.25 9.09 7.78
CA ALA A 250 -0.58 10.27 7.61
C ALA A 250 -1.88 9.95 6.85
N ARG A 251 -1.78 9.21 5.74
CA ARG A 251 -2.95 8.78 4.96
C ARG A 251 -3.89 7.87 5.77
N PHE A 252 -3.33 6.99 6.60
CA PHE A 252 -4.10 6.13 7.47
C PHE A 252 -4.93 6.97 8.46
N LEU A 253 -4.29 7.90 9.17
CA LEU A 253 -4.94 8.78 10.14
C LEU A 253 -5.96 9.73 9.51
N GLU A 254 -5.70 10.26 8.31
CA GLU A 254 -6.61 11.15 7.57
C GLU A 254 -8.01 10.56 7.32
N GLN A 255 -8.18 9.23 7.41
CA GLN A 255 -9.48 8.57 7.29
C GLN A 255 -10.50 9.08 8.32
N VAL A 256 -10.05 9.55 9.50
CA VAL A 256 -10.94 10.07 10.55
C VAL A 256 -11.69 11.34 10.12
N ARG A 257 -11.28 12.01 9.03
CA ARG A 257 -11.96 13.20 8.50
C ARG A 257 -13.45 12.97 8.21
N HIS A 258 -13.81 11.72 7.90
CA HIS A 258 -15.15 11.28 7.51
C HIS A 258 -16.01 10.78 8.69
N VAL A 259 -15.47 10.83 9.91
CA VAL A 259 -16.22 10.52 11.14
C VAL A 259 -17.32 11.58 11.33
N PRO A 260 -18.56 11.16 11.61
CA PRO A 260 -19.64 12.10 11.94
C PRO A 260 -19.30 12.81 13.25
N VAL A 261 -19.38 14.14 13.26
CA VAL A 261 -19.14 14.96 14.45
C VAL A 261 -20.48 15.52 14.91
N GLY A 262 -20.76 15.42 16.21
CA GLY A 262 -22.03 15.84 16.82
C GLY A 262 -22.90 14.67 17.26
N ASP A 263 -24.12 14.99 17.70
CA ASP A 263 -25.09 13.98 18.12
C ASP A 263 -25.59 13.18 16.90
N VAL A 264 -25.50 11.86 16.98
CA VAL A 264 -25.99 10.92 15.96
C VAL A 264 -27.17 10.17 16.58
N PRO A 265 -28.42 10.63 16.36
CA PRO A 265 -29.58 10.15 17.13
C PRO A 265 -29.88 8.66 16.95
N ASP A 266 -29.47 8.07 15.82
CA ASP A 266 -29.61 6.64 15.53
C ASP A 266 -28.31 6.11 14.92
N LEU A 267 -27.38 5.74 15.81
CA LEU A 267 -26.06 5.27 15.44
C LEU A 267 -26.09 3.95 14.65
N VAL A 268 -27.02 3.05 14.97
CA VAL A 268 -27.16 1.75 14.30
C VAL A 268 -27.62 1.94 12.86
N ARG A 269 -28.63 2.80 12.64
CA ARG A 269 -29.08 3.15 11.29
C ARG A 269 -28.01 3.91 10.54
N TRP A 270 -27.31 4.84 11.19
CA TRP A 270 -26.18 5.52 10.59
C TRP A 270 -25.12 4.52 10.12
N TRP A 271 -24.68 3.60 10.98
CA TRP A 271 -23.68 2.59 10.62
C TRP A 271 -24.11 1.72 9.43
N ARG A 272 -25.40 1.38 9.32
CA ARG A 272 -25.92 0.59 8.19
C ARG A 272 -25.75 1.32 6.86
N HIS A 273 -26.06 2.61 6.82
CA HIS A 273 -26.17 3.40 5.58
C HIS A 273 -24.99 4.34 5.30
N ALA A 274 -24.09 4.54 6.27
CA ALA A 274 -22.95 5.42 6.12
C ALA A 274 -22.04 4.98 4.96
N PRO A 275 -21.38 5.92 4.26
CA PRO A 275 -20.33 5.60 3.29
C PRO A 275 -19.21 4.77 3.94
N LEU A 276 -18.60 3.86 3.16
CA LEU A 276 -17.50 3.01 3.64
C LEU A 276 -16.37 3.82 4.30
N ALA A 277 -15.98 4.94 3.68
CA ALA A 277 -14.94 5.82 4.19
C ALA A 277 -15.26 6.38 5.58
N SER A 278 -16.53 6.65 5.88
CA SER A 278 -16.96 7.11 7.22
C SER A 278 -16.86 5.99 8.25
N LYS A 279 -17.28 4.77 7.92
CA LYS A 279 -17.12 3.60 8.81
C LYS A 279 -15.65 3.31 9.09
N GLN A 280 -14.81 3.34 8.05
CA GLN A 280 -13.36 3.20 8.15
C GLN A 280 -12.72 4.28 9.02
N GLY A 281 -13.19 5.53 8.91
CA GLY A 281 -12.78 6.62 9.78
C GLY A 281 -13.09 6.35 11.25
N VAL A 282 -14.29 5.86 11.56
CA VAL A 282 -14.66 5.49 12.94
C VAL A 282 -13.77 4.36 13.47
N LEU A 283 -13.53 3.31 12.68
CA LEU A 283 -12.61 2.23 13.07
C LEU A 283 -11.19 2.76 13.35
N THR A 284 -10.69 3.65 12.49
CA THR A 284 -9.35 4.23 12.63
C THR A 284 -9.24 5.09 13.89
N LEU A 285 -10.31 5.79 14.25
CA LEU A 285 -10.38 6.65 15.43
C LEU A 285 -10.47 5.86 16.74
N MET A 286 -11.27 4.80 16.77
CA MET A 286 -11.57 4.06 18.00
C MET A 286 -10.58 2.92 18.28
N LEU A 287 -10.01 2.32 17.24
CA LEU A 287 -9.14 1.15 17.38
C LEU A 287 -7.69 1.53 17.08
N GLU A 288 -6.79 1.08 17.95
CA GLU A 288 -5.35 1.10 17.71
C GLU A 288 -4.95 -0.09 16.83
N ARG A 289 -5.52 -1.26 17.11
CA ARG A 289 -5.18 -2.52 16.45
C ARG A 289 -6.31 -3.54 16.55
N VAL A 290 -6.40 -4.41 15.55
CA VAL A 290 -7.28 -5.58 15.55
C VAL A 290 -6.46 -6.84 15.24
N SER A 291 -6.28 -7.69 16.23
CA SER A 291 -5.45 -8.90 16.10
C SER A 291 -6.32 -10.13 15.87
N VAL A 292 -6.03 -10.86 14.79
CA VAL A 292 -6.79 -12.06 14.39
C VAL A 292 -5.95 -13.31 14.65
N TYR A 293 -6.47 -14.20 15.49
CA TYR A 293 -5.82 -15.46 15.91
C TYR A 293 -6.22 -16.62 15.01
N PRO A 294 -5.58 -17.81 15.09
CA PRO A 294 -6.01 -19.05 14.44
C PRO A 294 -7.41 -19.53 14.85
N ALA A 295 -8.04 -20.40 14.06
CA ALA A 295 -9.44 -20.77 14.26
C ALA A 295 -9.42 -21.98 15.17
N ALA A 296 -10.36 -22.07 16.12
CA ALA A 296 -10.44 -23.21 17.03
C ALA A 296 -10.49 -24.55 16.27
N ALA A 297 -11.18 -24.57 15.12
CA ALA A 297 -11.20 -25.71 14.22
C ALA A 297 -11.30 -25.28 12.74
N ARG A 298 -10.89 -26.19 11.84
CA ARG A 298 -11.03 -26.00 10.39
C ARG A 298 -12.50 -25.85 10.02
N GLY A 299 -12.84 -24.79 9.28
CA GLY A 299 -14.20 -24.52 8.84
C GLY A 299 -15.09 -23.82 9.88
N SER A 300 -14.56 -23.50 11.08
CA SER A 300 -15.30 -22.70 12.05
C SER A 300 -15.72 -21.35 11.46
N ARG A 301 -16.97 -20.99 11.72
CA ARG A 301 -17.57 -19.71 11.35
C ARG A 301 -17.69 -18.77 12.56
N THR A 302 -17.30 -19.22 13.74
CA THR A 302 -17.40 -18.41 14.95
C THR A 302 -16.33 -17.32 14.96
N VAL A 303 -16.73 -16.11 15.32
CA VAL A 303 -15.85 -14.97 15.58
C VAL A 303 -16.22 -14.45 16.96
N ASP A 304 -15.28 -14.57 17.89
CA ASP A 304 -15.42 -14.27 19.32
C ASP A 304 -14.11 -13.64 19.85
N GLY A 305 -14.05 -13.39 21.17
CA GLY A 305 -12.92 -12.76 21.83
C GLY A 305 -11.62 -13.55 21.78
N ASP A 306 -11.68 -14.88 21.68
CA ASP A 306 -10.48 -15.73 21.54
C ASP A 306 -9.91 -15.65 20.12
N ARG A 307 -10.79 -15.36 19.15
CA ARG A 307 -10.47 -15.31 17.72
C ARG A 307 -10.05 -13.92 17.26
N VAL A 308 -10.66 -12.86 17.80
CA VAL A 308 -10.43 -11.46 17.42
C VAL A 308 -10.29 -10.60 18.67
N ALA A 309 -9.09 -10.09 18.89
CA ALA A 309 -8.81 -9.13 19.95
C ALA A 309 -8.85 -7.70 19.40
N LEU A 310 -9.59 -6.83 20.09
CA LEU A 310 -9.70 -5.41 19.78
C LEU A 310 -8.85 -4.61 20.76
N THR A 311 -7.85 -3.89 20.27
CA THR A 311 -7.08 -2.92 21.06
C THR A 311 -7.64 -1.53 20.80
N TRP A 312 -8.31 -0.97 21.81
CA TRP A 312 -8.93 0.35 21.76
C TRP A 312 -7.89 1.45 21.94
N ARG A 313 -8.05 2.56 21.20
CA ARG A 313 -7.26 3.75 21.46
C ARG A 313 -7.65 4.33 22.81
N LYS A 314 -6.65 4.74 23.59
CA LYS A 314 -6.87 5.50 24.82
C LYS A 314 -6.99 6.98 24.45
N TRP A 315 -8.12 7.60 24.77
CA TRP A 315 -8.29 9.04 24.70
C TRP A 315 -8.01 9.64 26.06
N ASN A 316 -7.22 10.71 26.13
CA ASN A 316 -6.86 11.34 27.39
C ASN A 316 -7.83 12.50 27.63
N PRO A 317 -8.75 12.43 28.62
CA PRO A 317 -9.73 13.48 28.84
C PRO A 317 -9.12 14.78 29.43
N SER A 318 -7.83 14.81 29.73
CA SER A 318 -7.16 15.92 30.42
C SER A 318 -6.01 16.50 29.62
N SER A 319 -6.32 17.38 28.69
CA SER A 319 -5.42 18.48 28.32
C SER A 319 -6.15 19.81 28.48
N ASP A 320 -6.75 20.01 29.65
CA ASP A 320 -7.17 21.33 30.08
C ASP A 320 -5.89 22.12 30.35
N LYS A 321 -5.50 23.01 29.42
CA LYS A 321 -4.50 24.04 29.67
C LYS A 321 -5.11 25.09 30.59
N GLY A 322 -5.37 24.69 31.83
CA GLY A 322 -5.77 25.57 32.91
C GLY A 322 -4.55 26.21 33.54
N THR A 323 -4.19 27.41 33.05
CA THR A 323 -3.36 28.35 33.80
C THR A 323 -4.03 28.62 35.14
N ALA A 324 -3.47 28.09 36.23
CA ALA A 324 -3.79 28.53 37.58
C ALA A 324 -2.65 29.43 38.09
N PRO A 325 -2.94 30.68 38.52
CA PRO A 325 -1.93 31.55 39.08
C PRO A 325 -1.51 31.05 40.47
N SER A 326 -0.20 31.08 40.72
CA SER A 326 0.41 30.86 42.03
C SER A 326 -0.08 31.94 43.00
N ALA A 327 -1.03 31.60 43.88
CA ALA A 327 -1.32 32.39 45.06
C ALA A 327 -0.32 32.00 46.16
N GLN A 328 0.67 32.86 46.38
CA GLN A 328 1.47 32.89 47.60
C GLN A 328 0.53 33.25 48.76
N GLY A 329 0.30 32.29 49.65
CA GLY A 329 -0.20 32.55 50.99
C GLY A 329 0.98 32.65 51.94
N ASP A 330 1.46 33.87 52.19
CA ASP A 330 2.30 34.17 53.34
C ASP A 330 1.43 34.08 54.60
N GLY A 331 1.63 32.99 55.34
CA GLY A 331 1.02 32.73 56.64
C GLY A 331 2.09 32.65 57.71
N ASP A 332 2.30 33.80 58.37
CA ASP A 332 2.66 33.97 59.79
C ASP A 332 3.68 33.02 60.44
N ARG A 333 4.86 33.59 60.73
CA ARG A 333 5.74 33.14 61.81
C ARG A 333 6.37 34.36 62.49
N LEU A 334 5.65 34.95 63.44
CA LEU A 334 6.21 35.90 64.41
C LEU A 334 6.55 35.14 65.70
N GLU A 335 7.85 34.92 65.92
CA GLU A 335 8.43 34.62 67.23
C GLU A 335 8.93 35.93 67.86
N GLY A 336 8.33 36.27 69.00
CA GLY A 336 8.86 36.94 70.20
C GLY A 336 9.87 38.10 70.12
N ALA A 337 9.45 39.27 70.62
CA ALA A 337 10.08 40.01 71.72
C ALA A 337 9.11 41.08 72.27
#